data_AF-A0A1B3WPF4-F1
#
_entry.id   AF-A0A1B3WPF4-F1
#
_cell.length_a   1.000
_cell.length_b   1.000
_cell.length_c   1.000
_cell.angle_alpha   90.00
_cell.angle_beta   90.00
_cell.angle_gamma   90.00
#
_symmetry.space_group_name_H-M   'P 1'
#
loop_
_entity.id
_entity.type
_entity.pdbx_description
1 polymer ?
#
loop_
_entity_poly.entity_id
_entity_poly.type
_entity_poly.pdbx_seq_one_letter_code
_entity_poly.pdbx_strand_id
1 'polypeptide(L)'
;MRRGFRLKLIGLMIAAGALAAVFVRSVSADHLRNVRLNRILYVGVASDFPPFASVSPEGAIEGIDIDLVGRIAADIGVGGEVVDIAFAGLVDSLLAGQVDLIAGALPVEDGLSSVLDYTNVYYQGKFGLLGLPGGLDASAFTADDLGWIRLGVQRGTVQAQFARSYWVGSGRIPPAQLQVFDSRDEAVEALNWGEIDYFLTTEEVYKRRYELSGAYTWITGDFATVRFAFAAPEGSTLVPEINRILSVLSADGTAQQFANARMSEAWPETAVDFSRGSPLSDVRAGRSCTFAARFSGDETLPDGETVESGAALEKRWRVMNIGSCAWESGTALVPITDAETFPVVPFAGVRPGEVVTIALPFTAPTAHGQYLARFRLSAPDGSDFGQILRLRLTVR
;
A
#
# COMPACT_ATOMS: atom_id res chain seq x y z
N MET A 1 -6.85 -93.02 39.20
CA MET A 1 -7.01 -92.84 37.73
C MET A 1 -6.66 -91.37 37.40
N ARG A 2 -5.73 -91.05 36.48
CA ARG A 2 -5.99 -90.68 35.04
C ARG A 2 -7.19 -89.71 34.90
N ARG A 3 -7.22 -88.54 34.24
CA ARG A 3 -6.37 -87.66 33.38
C ARG A 3 -6.94 -86.21 33.50
N GLY A 4 -6.37 -85.11 32.98
CA GLY A 4 -5.05 -84.87 32.37
C GLY A 4 -5.05 -83.96 31.11
N PHE A 5 -4.64 -82.68 31.27
CA PHE A 5 -4.12 -81.74 30.23
C PHE A 5 -5.06 -81.06 29.19
N ARG A 6 -4.83 -79.74 28.99
CA ARG A 6 -4.97 -78.88 27.77
C ARG A 6 -6.18 -77.95 27.55
N LEU A 7 -5.81 -76.66 27.50
CA LEU A 7 -6.39 -75.51 26.77
C LEU A 7 -7.17 -75.83 25.47
N LYS A 8 -8.15 -74.98 25.17
CA LYS A 8 -8.29 -74.34 23.84
C LYS A 8 -8.70 -72.86 23.96
N LEU A 9 -8.20 -72.06 23.03
CA LEU A 9 -8.41 -70.60 22.90
C LEU A 9 -9.81 -70.25 22.37
N ILE A 10 -10.40 -69.19 22.92
CA ILE A 10 -11.14 -68.10 22.25
C ILE A 10 -10.85 -66.86 23.12
N GLY A 11 -10.58 -65.64 22.65
CA GLY A 11 -10.57 -65.08 21.30
C GLY A 11 -10.79 -63.57 21.46
N LEU A 12 -9.74 -62.78 21.23
CA LEU A 12 -9.61 -61.34 21.51
C LEU A 12 -10.75 -60.46 20.94
N MET A 13 -11.22 -59.46 21.70
CA MET A 13 -11.35 -58.09 21.18
C MET A 13 -11.26 -57.02 22.28
N ILE A 14 -10.77 -55.84 21.88
CA ILE A 14 -10.28 -54.76 22.74
C ILE A 14 -11.24 -53.57 22.68
N ALA A 15 -11.47 -52.91 23.83
CA ALA A 15 -11.94 -51.52 23.87
C ALA A 15 -11.39 -50.83 25.12
N ALA A 16 -10.09 -50.49 25.10
CA ALA A 16 -9.49 -49.64 26.12
C ALA A 16 -9.95 -48.19 25.91
N GLY A 17 -11.08 -47.83 26.51
CA GLY A 17 -11.61 -46.46 26.53
C GLY A 17 -10.78 -45.55 27.45
N ALA A 18 -9.52 -45.29 27.08
CA ALA A 18 -8.75 -44.23 27.69
C ALA A 18 -9.36 -42.88 27.28
N LEU A 19 -9.97 -42.16 28.23
CA LEU A 19 -10.27 -40.74 28.06
C LEU A 19 -8.94 -40.00 27.90
N ALA A 20 -8.50 -39.85 26.65
CA ALA A 20 -7.54 -38.82 26.30
C ALA A 20 -8.25 -37.47 26.50
N ALA A 21 -8.13 -36.92 27.70
CA ALA A 21 -8.44 -35.53 27.94
C ALA A 21 -7.54 -34.72 27.00
N VAL A 22 -8.14 -34.20 25.93
CA VAL A 22 -7.49 -33.24 25.04
C VAL A 22 -7.25 -32.00 25.89
N PHE A 23 -6.04 -31.91 26.44
CA PHE A 23 -5.52 -30.64 26.94
C PHE A 23 -5.46 -29.70 25.74
N VAL A 24 -6.50 -28.89 25.59
CA VAL A 24 -6.39 -27.60 24.91
C VAL A 24 -5.34 -26.84 25.70
N ARG A 25 -4.10 -26.90 25.21
CA ARG A 25 -2.98 -26.18 25.79
C ARG A 25 -3.31 -24.71 25.60
N SER A 26 -3.57 -23.99 26.69
CA SER A 26 -3.81 -22.55 26.67
C SER A 26 -2.53 -21.86 26.21
N VAL A 27 -2.43 -21.57 24.91
CA VAL A 27 -1.25 -20.95 24.29
C VAL A 27 -0.95 -19.57 24.88
N SER A 28 -1.99 -18.82 25.29
CA SER A 28 -1.88 -17.49 25.91
C SER A 28 -1.14 -17.49 27.26
N ALA A 29 -1.39 -18.50 28.12
CA ALA A 29 -1.00 -18.48 29.53
C ALA A 29 0.52 -18.46 29.80
N ASP A 30 1.37 -18.72 28.80
CA ASP A 30 2.83 -18.82 28.95
C ASP A 30 3.58 -18.17 27.75
N HIS A 31 2.97 -17.20 27.06
CA HIS A 31 3.52 -16.57 25.84
C HIS A 31 4.97 -16.05 26.00
N LEU A 32 5.27 -15.26 27.04
CA LEU A 32 6.63 -14.77 27.32
C LEU A 32 7.64 -15.92 27.52
N ARG A 33 7.19 -17.03 28.11
CA ARG A 33 8.01 -18.22 28.31
C ARG A 33 8.28 -18.93 27.00
N ASN A 34 7.30 -19.00 26.09
CA ASN A 34 7.47 -19.58 24.76
C ASN A 34 8.51 -18.80 23.94
N VAL A 35 8.42 -17.46 23.89
CA VAL A 35 9.44 -16.58 23.27
C VAL A 35 10.83 -16.87 23.84
N ARG A 36 10.97 -16.90 25.18
CA ARG A 36 12.24 -17.21 25.85
C ARG A 36 12.78 -18.62 25.55
N LEU A 37 11.92 -19.62 25.39
CA LEU A 37 12.31 -20.99 25.04
C LEU A 37 12.71 -21.12 23.56
N ASN A 38 12.00 -20.43 22.66
CA ASN A 38 12.32 -20.35 21.24
C ASN A 38 13.60 -19.53 20.97
N ARG A 39 13.95 -18.63 21.91
CA ARG A 39 15.11 -17.72 21.88
C ARG A 39 15.06 -16.65 20.78
N ILE A 40 13.92 -16.55 20.10
CA ILE A 40 13.60 -15.57 19.06
C ILE A 40 12.22 -15.00 19.40
N LEU A 41 12.09 -13.68 19.27
CA LEU A 41 10.82 -12.96 19.22
C LEU A 41 10.55 -12.62 17.74
N TYR A 42 9.54 -13.24 17.14
CA TYR A 42 9.12 -12.94 15.78
C TYR A 42 8.17 -11.75 15.77
N VAL A 43 8.47 -10.72 14.97
CA VAL A 43 7.69 -9.47 14.96
C VAL A 43 7.20 -9.16 13.55
N GLY A 44 5.87 -9.17 13.40
CA GLY A 44 5.20 -8.77 12.16
C GLY A 44 5.18 -7.26 12.04
N VAL A 45 5.63 -6.75 10.89
CA VAL A 45 5.74 -5.31 10.60
C VAL A 45 5.32 -5.05 9.16
N ALA A 46 4.64 -3.94 8.90
CA ALA A 46 4.52 -3.41 7.54
C ALA A 46 5.61 -2.35 7.32
N SER A 47 6.57 -2.62 6.43
CA SER A 47 7.72 -1.74 6.19
C SER A 47 7.47 -0.61 5.16
N ASP A 48 6.28 -0.04 5.16
CA ASP A 48 5.84 1.07 4.28
C ASP A 48 5.53 2.38 5.04
N PHE A 49 6.02 2.54 6.27
CA PHE A 49 5.71 3.68 7.14
C PHE A 49 6.93 4.27 7.87
N PRO A 50 7.84 4.95 7.13
CA PRO A 50 8.92 5.72 7.73
C PRO A 50 8.34 6.84 8.62
N PRO A 51 8.97 7.17 9.77
CA PRO A 51 10.21 6.63 10.29
C PRO A 51 10.01 5.48 11.29
N PHE A 52 8.82 4.87 11.37
CA PHE A 52 8.53 3.79 12.33
C PHE A 52 9.05 2.45 11.82
N ALA A 53 8.73 2.11 10.58
CA ALA A 53 9.23 0.92 9.90
C ALA A 53 9.29 1.14 8.38
N SER A 54 10.47 0.97 7.81
CA SER A 54 10.71 1.15 6.37
C SER A 54 11.94 0.38 5.91
N VAL A 55 11.99 0.04 4.61
CA VAL A 55 13.15 -0.61 4.01
C VAL A 55 14.24 0.44 3.70
N SER A 56 15.44 0.24 4.23
CA SER A 56 16.63 1.07 3.96
C SER A 56 17.13 0.87 2.51
N PRO A 57 17.98 1.77 1.98
CA PRO A 57 18.60 1.59 0.65
C PRO A 57 19.39 0.28 0.49
N GLU A 58 19.88 -0.29 1.59
CA GLU A 58 20.60 -1.57 1.65
C GLU A 58 19.67 -2.80 1.72
N GLY A 59 18.36 -2.58 1.79
CA GLY A 59 17.34 -3.63 1.86
C GLY A 59 17.03 -4.15 3.27
N ALA A 60 17.52 -3.50 4.32
CA ALA A 60 17.22 -3.86 5.71
C ALA A 60 15.98 -3.11 6.22
N ILE A 61 15.14 -3.74 7.04
CA ILE A 61 14.01 -3.04 7.67
C ILE A 61 14.53 -2.28 8.89
N GLU A 62 14.24 -0.98 8.95
CA GLU A 62 14.68 -0.08 10.02
C GLU A 62 13.59 0.92 10.44
N GLY A 63 13.82 1.62 11.55
CA GLY A 63 12.93 2.66 12.06
C GLY A 63 12.74 2.59 13.59
N ILE A 64 11.95 3.54 14.13
CA ILE A 64 11.72 3.70 15.57
C ILE A 64 11.18 2.41 16.20
N ASP A 65 10.24 1.73 15.53
CA ASP A 65 9.65 0.51 16.05
C ASP A 65 10.66 -0.64 16.02
N ILE A 66 11.52 -0.70 15.00
CA ILE A 66 12.58 -1.71 14.88
C ILE A 66 13.63 -1.52 15.97
N ASP A 67 14.06 -0.27 16.22
CA ASP A 67 15.01 0.06 17.29
C ASP A 67 14.42 -0.28 18.68
N LEU A 68 13.14 0.05 18.92
CA LEU A 68 12.42 -0.30 20.15
C LEU A 68 12.27 -1.81 20.32
N VAL A 69 11.83 -2.53 19.29
CA VAL A 69 11.67 -3.99 19.28
C VAL A 69 13.00 -4.70 19.49
N GLY A 70 14.08 -4.24 18.84
CA GLY A 70 15.42 -4.77 19.04
C GLY A 70 15.89 -4.62 20.48
N ARG A 71 15.63 -3.46 21.11
CA ARG A 71 15.92 -3.23 22.53
C ARG A 71 15.04 -4.09 23.45
N ILE A 72 13.76 -4.28 23.12
CA ILE A 72 12.83 -5.15 23.87
C ILE A 72 13.29 -6.61 23.83
N ALA A 73 13.65 -7.13 22.66
CA ALA A 73 14.18 -8.49 22.50
C ALA A 73 15.46 -8.69 23.33
N ALA A 74 16.38 -7.73 23.28
CA ALA A 74 17.61 -7.74 24.08
C ALA A 74 17.32 -7.74 25.60
N ASP A 75 16.43 -6.87 26.09
CA ASP A 75 16.05 -6.79 27.51
C ASP A 75 15.28 -8.06 27.99
N ILE A 76 14.58 -8.76 27.09
CA ILE A 76 13.95 -10.08 27.35
C ILE A 76 14.98 -11.24 27.37
N GLY A 77 16.11 -11.07 26.68
CA GLY A 77 17.20 -12.05 26.56
C GLY A 77 17.10 -12.97 25.33
N VAL A 78 16.49 -12.49 24.23
CA VAL A 78 16.24 -13.24 22.99
C VAL A 78 16.72 -12.48 21.75
N GLY A 79 16.86 -13.16 20.60
CA GLY A 79 16.96 -12.48 19.31
C GLY A 79 15.62 -11.88 18.89
N GLY A 80 15.63 -10.85 18.05
CA GLY A 80 14.44 -10.34 17.38
C GLY A 80 14.52 -10.64 15.88
N GLU A 81 13.47 -11.22 15.31
CA GLU A 81 13.36 -11.50 13.88
C GLU A 81 12.17 -10.70 13.32
N VAL A 82 12.42 -9.78 12.39
CA VAL A 82 11.36 -8.96 11.77
C VAL A 82 10.83 -9.69 10.53
N VAL A 83 9.52 -9.81 10.44
CA VAL A 83 8.81 -10.42 9.32
C VAL A 83 7.99 -9.33 8.63
N ASP A 84 8.35 -8.99 7.39
CA ASP A 84 7.58 -8.01 6.60
C ASP A 84 6.26 -8.62 6.11
N ILE A 85 5.17 -7.94 6.43
CA ILE A 85 3.80 -8.39 6.21
C ILE A 85 2.96 -7.16 5.85
N ALA A 86 2.24 -7.22 4.72
CA ALA A 86 1.32 -6.16 4.32
C ALA A 86 0.33 -5.84 5.45
N PHE A 87 0.10 -4.55 5.72
CA PHE A 87 -0.59 -4.08 6.94
C PHE A 87 -1.91 -4.81 7.24
N ALA A 88 -2.72 -5.06 6.21
CA ALA A 88 -4.00 -5.76 6.33
C ALA A 88 -3.91 -7.23 6.79
N GLY A 89 -2.73 -7.86 6.74
CA GLY A 89 -2.49 -9.25 7.15
C GLY A 89 -1.81 -9.41 8.52
N LEU A 90 -1.43 -8.31 9.20
CA LEU A 90 -0.70 -8.36 10.47
C LEU A 90 -1.48 -9.05 11.60
N VAL A 91 -2.79 -8.78 11.70
CA VAL A 91 -3.65 -9.40 12.72
C VAL A 91 -3.82 -10.89 12.47
N ASP A 92 -4.05 -11.29 11.21
CA ASP A 92 -4.22 -12.70 10.84
C ASP A 92 -2.93 -13.52 11.04
N SER A 93 -1.75 -12.96 10.76
CA SER A 93 -0.47 -13.64 10.97
C SER A 93 -0.16 -13.85 12.45
N LEU A 94 -0.48 -12.86 13.30
CA LEU A 94 -0.38 -12.96 14.75
C LEU A 94 -1.34 -14.02 15.32
N LEU A 95 -2.61 -14.01 14.91
CA LEU A 95 -3.60 -14.99 15.35
C LEU A 95 -3.32 -16.41 14.84
N ALA A 96 -2.66 -16.53 13.69
CA ALA A 96 -2.15 -17.80 13.18
C ALA A 96 -0.85 -18.29 13.87
N GLY A 97 -0.25 -17.47 14.74
CA GLY A 97 1.02 -17.78 15.42
C GLY A 97 2.23 -17.78 14.49
N GLN A 98 2.19 -17.02 13.38
CA GLN A 98 3.34 -16.81 12.48
C GLN A 98 4.34 -15.78 13.05
N VAL A 99 3.85 -14.89 13.91
CA VAL A 99 4.62 -13.89 14.66
C VAL A 99 4.13 -13.86 16.11
N ASP A 100 4.98 -13.43 17.04
CA ASP A 100 4.68 -13.29 18.47
C ASP A 100 4.15 -11.88 18.83
N LEU A 101 4.50 -10.87 18.02
CA LEU A 101 4.19 -9.46 18.23
C LEU A 101 3.91 -8.76 16.90
N ILE A 102 3.02 -7.76 16.90
CA ILE A 102 2.87 -6.79 15.79
C ILE A 102 3.50 -5.46 16.20
N ALA A 103 4.28 -4.88 15.29
CA ALA A 103 4.78 -3.50 15.33
C ALA A 103 4.62 -2.84 13.95
N GLY A 104 5.19 -1.65 13.74
CA GLY A 104 5.00 -0.84 12.52
C GLY A 104 3.86 0.16 12.66
N ALA A 105 3.85 0.93 13.75
CA ALA A 105 2.84 1.95 14.06
C ALA A 105 1.40 1.41 14.06
N LEU A 106 1.18 0.27 14.71
CA LEU A 106 -0.14 -0.34 14.80
C LEU A 106 -1.09 0.53 15.64
N PRO A 107 -2.24 0.97 15.09
CA PRO A 107 -3.27 1.69 15.84
C PRO A 107 -3.92 0.84 16.93
N VAL A 108 -4.20 1.47 18.08
CA VAL A 108 -5.09 0.88 19.10
C VAL A 108 -6.54 0.94 18.63
N GLU A 109 -7.14 -0.23 18.40
CA GLU A 109 -8.53 -0.38 17.98
C GLU A 109 -9.37 -1.08 19.06
N ASP A 110 -10.33 -0.34 19.64
CA ASP A 110 -11.23 -0.87 20.68
C ASP A 110 -12.04 -2.09 20.18
N GLY A 111 -12.27 -2.20 18.87
CA GLY A 111 -12.94 -3.36 18.24
C GLY A 111 -12.10 -4.65 18.24
N LEU A 112 -10.78 -4.55 18.34
CA LEU A 112 -9.86 -5.69 18.34
C LEU A 112 -9.44 -6.14 19.75
N SER A 113 -9.83 -5.42 20.81
CA SER A 113 -9.50 -5.77 22.21
C SER A 113 -10.13 -7.10 22.71
N SER A 114 -10.91 -7.79 21.88
CA SER A 114 -11.42 -9.14 22.16
C SER A 114 -10.51 -10.26 21.61
N VAL A 115 -9.49 -9.91 20.82
CA VAL A 115 -8.54 -10.84 20.20
C VAL A 115 -7.07 -10.38 20.32
N LEU A 116 -6.82 -9.11 20.63
CA LEU A 116 -5.50 -8.51 20.84
C LEU A 116 -5.34 -7.89 22.23
N ASP A 117 -4.19 -8.14 22.87
CA ASP A 117 -3.67 -7.33 23.97
C ASP A 117 -2.70 -6.27 23.41
N TYR A 118 -2.97 -5.00 23.69
CA TYR A 118 -2.09 -3.88 23.31
C TYR A 118 -1.12 -3.51 24.43
N THR A 119 0.08 -3.05 24.05
CA THR A 119 1.01 -2.39 24.98
C THR A 119 0.49 -1.02 25.42
N ASN A 120 1.20 -0.40 26.36
CA ASN A 120 1.15 1.03 26.57
C ASN A 120 1.36 1.75 25.24
N VAL A 121 0.58 2.82 25.03
CA VAL A 121 0.74 3.71 23.87
C VAL A 121 2.09 4.40 23.97
N TYR A 122 2.93 4.24 22.95
CA TYR A 122 4.27 4.86 22.88
C TYR A 122 4.29 6.09 21.96
N TYR A 123 3.27 6.26 21.11
CA TYR A 123 3.13 7.42 20.23
C TYR A 123 1.66 7.81 20.06
N GLN A 124 1.39 9.11 19.95
CA GLN A 124 0.09 9.65 19.60
C GLN A 124 0.25 10.69 18.47
N GLY A 125 -0.59 10.59 17.45
CA GLY A 125 -0.68 11.54 16.36
C GLY A 125 -2.13 11.83 15.97
N LYS A 126 -2.30 12.43 14.79
CA LYS A 126 -3.59 12.81 14.20
C LYS A 126 -3.67 12.34 12.76
N PHE A 127 -4.89 12.11 12.28
CA PHE A 127 -5.09 12.00 10.85
C PHE A 127 -4.90 13.38 10.18
N GLY A 128 -4.41 13.37 8.94
CA GLY A 128 -4.36 14.53 8.06
C GLY A 128 -4.52 14.08 6.61
N LEU A 129 -4.86 15.04 5.73
CA LEU A 129 -4.93 14.79 4.30
C LEU A 129 -3.62 15.28 3.65
N LEU A 130 -2.83 14.34 3.15
CA LEU A 130 -1.68 14.62 2.28
C LEU A 130 -2.20 14.95 0.88
N GLY A 131 -1.81 16.11 0.33
CA GLY A 131 -2.16 16.56 -1.02
C GLY A 131 -0.95 17.05 -1.80
N LEU A 132 -1.13 17.42 -3.07
CA LEU A 132 -0.08 18.07 -3.86
C LEU A 132 -0.08 19.61 -3.69
N PRO A 133 1.03 20.30 -4.00
CA PRO A 133 1.08 21.76 -4.04
C PRO A 133 0.09 22.33 -5.07
N GLY A 134 -0.65 23.36 -4.67
CA GLY A 134 -1.71 23.95 -5.51
C GLY A 134 -3.09 23.31 -5.38
N GLY A 135 -3.26 22.33 -4.48
CA GLY A 135 -4.57 21.88 -4.01
C GLY A 135 -5.31 22.93 -3.15
N LEU A 136 -6.42 22.54 -2.52
CA LEU A 136 -7.15 23.39 -1.58
C LEU A 136 -6.24 23.87 -0.44
N ASP A 137 -6.37 25.15 -0.09
CA ASP A 137 -5.73 25.72 1.10
C ASP A 137 -6.29 25.05 2.36
N ALA A 138 -5.42 24.65 3.28
CA ALA A 138 -5.80 24.02 4.55
C ALA A 138 -6.77 24.89 5.38
N SER A 139 -6.68 26.22 5.26
CA SER A 139 -7.58 27.18 5.91
C SER A 139 -8.93 27.35 5.19
N ALA A 140 -9.03 26.90 3.94
CA ALA A 140 -10.25 26.93 3.14
C ALA A 140 -11.01 25.59 3.10
N PHE A 141 -10.39 24.49 3.54
CA PHE A 141 -11.00 23.16 3.53
C PHE A 141 -12.14 23.04 4.54
N THR A 142 -13.28 22.51 4.07
CA THR A 142 -14.51 22.32 4.83
C THR A 142 -15.00 20.87 4.73
N ALA A 143 -16.02 20.54 5.53
CA ALA A 143 -16.68 19.24 5.43
C ALA A 143 -17.44 19.04 4.09
N ASP A 144 -17.74 20.11 3.37
CA ASP A 144 -18.43 20.05 2.07
C ASP A 144 -17.46 19.71 0.92
N ASP A 145 -16.17 20.03 1.06
CA ASP A 145 -15.12 19.69 0.09
C ASP A 145 -14.90 18.18 -0.03
N LEU A 146 -15.19 17.42 1.04
CA LEU A 146 -15.20 15.95 1.02
C LEU A 146 -16.09 15.38 -0.10
N GLY A 147 -17.16 16.10 -0.49
CA GLY A 147 -18.06 15.67 -1.56
C GLY A 147 -17.43 15.69 -2.95
N TRP A 148 -16.30 16.39 -3.14
CA TRP A 148 -15.71 16.68 -4.45
C TRP A 148 -14.32 16.08 -4.65
N ILE A 149 -13.63 15.69 -3.58
CA ILE A 149 -12.30 15.07 -3.65
C ILE A 149 -12.37 13.57 -3.92
N ARG A 150 -11.38 13.04 -4.61
CA ARG A 150 -11.04 11.60 -4.63
C ARG A 150 -10.07 11.33 -3.49
N LEU A 151 -10.45 10.47 -2.58
CA LEU A 151 -9.72 10.17 -1.36
C LEU A 151 -9.07 8.79 -1.43
N GLY A 152 -7.76 8.73 -1.24
CA GLY A 152 -7.04 7.49 -0.97
C GLY A 152 -7.01 7.12 0.51
N VAL A 153 -7.09 5.83 0.79
CA VAL A 153 -6.80 5.21 2.10
C VAL A 153 -6.09 3.87 1.91
N GLN A 154 -5.27 3.44 2.88
CA GLN A 154 -4.65 2.11 2.84
C GLN A 154 -5.58 1.05 3.46
N ARG A 155 -5.66 -0.14 2.85
CA ARG A 155 -6.45 -1.28 3.30
C ARG A 155 -6.07 -1.69 4.74
N GLY A 156 -7.08 -2.06 5.52
CA GLY A 156 -6.90 -2.54 6.90
C GLY A 156 -6.64 -1.45 7.94
N THR A 157 -6.38 -0.20 7.53
CA THR A 157 -6.08 0.89 8.47
C THR A 157 -7.32 1.48 9.14
N VAL A 158 -7.12 2.06 10.33
CA VAL A 158 -8.13 2.90 11.01
C VAL A 158 -8.56 4.11 10.17
N GLN A 159 -7.68 4.65 9.32
CA GLN A 159 -8.02 5.71 8.36
C GLN A 159 -9.05 5.20 7.34
N ALA A 160 -8.88 3.99 6.79
CA ALA A 160 -9.86 3.38 5.89
C ALA A 160 -11.17 3.05 6.60
N GLN A 161 -11.13 2.52 7.82
CA GLN A 161 -12.33 2.24 8.62
C GLN A 161 -13.08 3.54 8.95
N PHE A 162 -12.36 4.61 9.31
CA PHE A 162 -12.91 5.93 9.62
C PHE A 162 -13.55 6.57 8.38
N ALA A 163 -12.85 6.63 7.25
CA ALA A 163 -13.39 7.18 6.01
C ALA A 163 -14.64 6.42 5.55
N ARG A 164 -14.64 5.08 5.62
CA ARG A 164 -15.82 4.25 5.29
C ARG A 164 -16.98 4.52 6.24
N SER A 165 -16.76 4.51 7.55
CA SER A 165 -17.83 4.59 8.56
C SER A 165 -18.40 6.00 8.72
N TYR A 166 -17.53 7.01 8.79
CA TYR A 166 -17.92 8.39 9.14
C TYR A 166 -18.06 9.34 7.96
N TRP A 167 -17.35 9.11 6.84
CA TRP A 167 -17.44 9.98 5.65
C TRP A 167 -18.31 9.37 4.56
N VAL A 168 -18.10 8.10 4.18
CA VAL A 168 -18.97 7.42 3.22
C VAL A 168 -20.31 7.06 3.87
N GLY A 169 -20.31 6.51 5.09
CA GLY A 169 -21.53 6.14 5.83
C GLY A 169 -22.47 7.31 6.17
N SER A 170 -21.95 8.55 6.21
CA SER A 170 -22.76 9.77 6.39
C SER A 170 -23.11 10.48 5.07
N GLY A 171 -22.65 9.98 3.92
CA GLY A 171 -22.87 10.58 2.61
C GLY A 171 -22.00 11.80 2.28
N ARG A 172 -20.97 12.09 3.09
CA ARG A 172 -20.01 13.19 2.84
C ARG A 172 -19.00 12.88 1.73
N ILE A 173 -18.64 11.61 1.56
CA ILE A 173 -17.84 11.13 0.43
C ILE A 173 -18.69 10.12 -0.36
N PRO A 174 -18.94 10.33 -1.65
CA PRO A 174 -19.54 9.30 -2.51
C PRO A 174 -18.68 8.03 -2.53
N PRO A 175 -19.24 6.80 -2.43
CA PRO A 175 -18.44 5.57 -2.38
C PRO A 175 -17.44 5.40 -3.54
N ALA A 176 -17.77 5.95 -4.72
CA ALA A 176 -16.91 5.92 -5.91
C ALA A 176 -15.68 6.85 -5.84
N GLN A 177 -15.64 7.77 -4.87
CA GLN A 177 -14.51 8.67 -4.61
C GLN A 177 -13.55 8.14 -3.54
N LEU A 178 -13.87 7.04 -2.85
CA LEU A 178 -12.96 6.41 -1.89
C LEU A 178 -12.18 5.27 -2.55
N GLN A 179 -10.92 5.52 -2.90
CA GLN A 179 -10.00 4.52 -3.43
C GLN A 179 -9.21 3.88 -2.28
N VAL A 180 -9.07 2.55 -2.31
CA VAL A 180 -8.37 1.78 -1.28
C VAL A 180 -7.19 1.05 -1.90
N PHE A 181 -6.00 1.32 -1.38
CA PHE A 181 -4.71 0.80 -1.83
C PHE A 181 -4.20 -0.28 -0.87
N ASP A 182 -3.30 -1.14 -1.33
CA ASP A 182 -2.76 -2.23 -0.53
C ASP A 182 -1.54 -1.78 0.29
N SER A 183 -0.76 -0.83 -0.22
CA SER A 183 0.32 -0.14 0.51
C SER A 183 0.11 1.39 0.59
N ARG A 184 0.91 2.05 1.43
CA ARG A 184 1.00 3.53 1.47
C ARG A 184 1.71 4.08 0.24
N ASP A 185 2.71 3.37 -0.27
CA ASP A 185 3.45 3.78 -1.47
C ASP A 185 2.53 3.84 -2.70
N GLU A 186 1.66 2.84 -2.89
CA GLU A 186 0.64 2.86 -3.95
C GLU A 186 -0.29 4.08 -3.83
N ALA A 187 -0.68 4.46 -2.60
CA ALA A 187 -1.52 5.64 -2.37
C ALA A 187 -0.78 6.96 -2.66
N VAL A 188 0.50 7.05 -2.32
CA VAL A 188 1.35 8.21 -2.62
C VAL A 188 1.67 8.29 -4.12
N GLU A 189 1.91 7.17 -4.80
CA GLU A 189 2.03 7.11 -6.26
C GLU A 189 0.74 7.57 -6.93
N ALA A 190 -0.42 7.07 -6.50
CA ALA A 190 -1.72 7.49 -7.02
C ALA A 190 -2.00 8.98 -6.79
N LEU A 191 -1.53 9.56 -5.68
CA LEU A 191 -1.57 11.01 -5.44
C LEU A 191 -0.67 11.75 -6.44
N ASN A 192 0.56 11.30 -6.62
CA ASN A 192 1.53 11.88 -7.57
C ASN A 192 1.06 11.82 -9.03
N TRP A 193 0.30 10.77 -9.41
CA TRP A 193 -0.32 10.64 -10.73
C TRP A 193 -1.68 11.35 -10.86
N GLY A 194 -2.18 11.97 -9.78
CA GLY A 194 -3.48 12.63 -9.74
C GLY A 194 -4.64 11.68 -10.01
N GLU A 195 -4.55 10.43 -9.56
CA GLU A 195 -5.65 9.45 -9.50
C GLU A 195 -6.53 9.68 -8.28
N ILE A 196 -5.92 10.09 -7.17
CA ILE A 196 -6.58 10.68 -6.00
C ILE A 196 -6.15 12.14 -5.85
N ASP A 197 -6.96 12.94 -5.15
CA ASP A 197 -6.66 14.35 -4.85
C ASP A 197 -6.00 14.49 -3.47
N TYR A 198 -6.35 13.59 -2.53
CA TYR A 198 -5.78 13.53 -1.19
C TYR A 198 -5.62 12.08 -0.69
N PHE A 199 -4.60 11.83 0.13
CA PHE A 199 -4.41 10.59 0.89
C PHE A 199 -4.64 10.85 2.38
N LEU A 200 -5.60 10.14 3.00
CA LEU A 200 -5.82 10.20 4.45
C LEU A 200 -4.81 9.28 5.16
N THR A 201 -3.89 9.89 5.89
CA THR A 201 -2.83 9.20 6.64
C THR A 201 -2.54 9.96 7.95
N THR A 202 -1.46 9.64 8.66
CA THR A 202 -1.08 10.33 9.91
C THR A 202 -0.23 11.58 9.63
N GLU A 203 -0.63 12.72 10.18
CA GLU A 203 -0.05 14.05 9.90
C GLU A 203 1.43 14.16 10.30
N GLU A 204 1.72 13.91 11.58
CA GLU A 204 2.99 14.32 12.21
C GLU A 204 4.20 13.52 11.72
N VAL A 205 3.94 12.36 11.10
CA VAL A 205 4.90 11.41 10.53
C VAL A 205 5.58 11.98 9.28
N TYR A 206 4.80 12.69 8.48
CA TYR A 206 5.21 13.16 7.15
C TYR A 206 5.29 14.69 7.05
N LYS A 207 4.58 15.43 7.92
CA LYS A 207 4.57 16.90 7.91
C LYS A 207 5.99 17.48 7.94
N ARG A 208 6.83 17.04 8.87
CA ARG A 208 8.23 17.49 8.99
C ARG A 208 9.09 17.13 7.76
N ARG A 209 8.75 16.06 7.03
CA ARG A 209 9.47 15.58 5.84
C ARG A 209 9.05 16.37 4.59
N TYR A 210 7.75 16.56 4.39
CA TYR A 210 7.20 17.14 3.17
C TYR A 210 7.04 18.67 3.20
N GLU A 211 6.83 19.29 4.37
CA GLU A 211 6.91 20.76 4.48
C GLU A 211 8.35 21.25 4.17
N LEU A 212 9.37 20.46 4.49
CA LEU A 212 10.77 20.76 4.16
C LEU A 212 11.13 20.51 2.68
N SER A 213 10.50 19.52 2.02
CA SER A 213 10.73 19.29 0.59
C SER A 213 9.91 20.23 -0.32
N GLY A 214 8.79 20.76 0.19
CA GLY A 214 7.83 21.54 -0.61
C GLY A 214 7.05 20.71 -1.64
N ALA A 215 7.26 19.38 -1.67
CA ALA A 215 6.70 18.50 -2.69
C ALA A 215 5.23 18.11 -2.43
N TYR A 216 4.72 18.32 -1.21
CA TYR A 216 3.34 18.02 -0.82
C TYR A 216 2.79 19.08 0.14
N THR A 217 1.48 19.13 0.25
CA THR A 217 0.72 19.98 1.19
C THR A 217 -0.05 19.14 2.19
N TRP A 218 -0.45 19.77 3.29
CA TRP A 218 -1.23 19.15 4.36
C TRP A 218 -2.48 19.95 4.64
N ILE A 219 -3.63 19.27 4.63
CA ILE A 219 -4.82 19.78 5.31
C ILE A 219 -4.83 19.14 6.70
N THR A 220 -4.83 20.01 7.70
CA THR A 220 -4.72 19.67 9.13
C THR A 220 -5.88 20.34 9.87
N GLY A 221 -6.36 19.74 10.96
CA GLY A 221 -7.51 20.29 11.71
C GLY A 221 -7.93 19.37 12.85
N ASP A 222 -9.20 19.47 13.26
CA ASP A 222 -9.82 18.57 14.24
C ASP A 222 -10.22 17.23 13.61
N PHE A 223 -9.25 16.58 12.96
CA PHE A 223 -9.37 15.19 12.55
C PHE A 223 -9.14 14.24 13.73
N ALA A 224 -9.52 12.96 13.56
CA ALA A 224 -9.38 11.95 14.60
C ALA A 224 -7.92 11.75 15.04
N THR A 225 -7.71 11.47 16.32
CA THR A 225 -6.38 11.09 16.83
C THR A 225 -6.12 9.60 16.62
N VAL A 226 -4.84 9.25 16.44
CA VAL A 226 -4.36 7.87 16.38
C VAL A 226 -3.35 7.64 17.51
N ARG A 227 -3.37 6.44 18.07
CA ARG A 227 -2.48 6.01 19.16
C ARG A 227 -1.80 4.74 18.73
N PHE A 228 -0.47 4.69 18.75
CA PHE A 228 0.29 3.50 18.38
C PHE A 228 0.76 2.73 19.61
N ALA A 229 0.60 1.41 19.54
CA ALA A 229 1.03 0.43 20.53
C ALA A 229 1.45 -0.85 19.79
N PHE A 230 2.31 -1.66 20.38
CA PHE A 230 2.52 -3.02 19.88
C PHE A 230 1.36 -3.91 20.32
N ALA A 231 1.08 -5.00 19.60
CA ALA A 231 0.02 -5.93 19.96
C ALA A 231 0.49 -7.39 19.96
N ALA A 232 -0.07 -8.18 20.87
CA ALA A 232 0.04 -9.63 20.94
C ALA A 232 -1.37 -10.24 21.04
N PRO A 233 -1.54 -11.57 20.98
CA PRO A 233 -2.86 -12.19 21.16
C PRO A 233 -3.45 -11.87 22.54
N GLU A 234 -4.77 -11.91 22.68
CA GLU A 234 -5.46 -11.76 23.97
C GLU A 234 -4.93 -12.75 25.04
N GLY A 235 -4.80 -12.27 26.28
CA GLY A 235 -4.26 -13.03 27.41
C GLY A 235 -2.73 -13.22 27.37
N SER A 236 -2.01 -12.40 26.60
CA SER A 236 -0.57 -12.52 26.35
C SER A 236 0.28 -12.10 27.55
N THR A 237 1.00 -13.05 28.14
CA THR A 237 1.99 -12.77 29.20
C THR A 237 3.24 -12.02 28.72
N LEU A 238 3.39 -11.79 27.41
CA LEU A 238 4.46 -10.98 26.82
C LEU A 238 4.21 -9.48 27.01
N VAL A 239 2.96 -9.02 26.87
CA VAL A 239 2.60 -7.59 26.88
C VAL A 239 2.95 -6.89 28.20
N PRO A 240 2.70 -7.46 29.40
CA PRO A 240 3.11 -6.85 30.67
C PRO A 240 4.63 -6.64 30.80
N GLU A 241 5.45 -7.54 30.26
CA GLU A 241 6.91 -7.41 30.28
C GLU A 241 7.39 -6.34 29.28
N ILE A 242 6.79 -6.29 28.09
CA ILE A 242 7.04 -5.20 27.13
C ILE A 242 6.66 -3.84 27.74
N ASN A 243 5.51 -3.74 28.42
CA ASN A 243 5.10 -2.52 29.11
C ASN A 243 6.09 -2.08 30.20
N ARG A 244 6.66 -3.03 30.93
CA ARG A 244 7.72 -2.77 31.92
C ARG A 244 8.98 -2.21 31.24
N ILE A 245 9.40 -2.80 30.12
CA ILE A 245 10.57 -2.35 29.35
C ILE A 245 10.32 -0.96 28.75
N LEU A 246 9.21 -0.75 28.03
CA LEU A 246 8.84 0.55 27.44
C LEU A 246 8.81 1.68 28.48
N SER A 247 8.32 1.39 29.70
CA SER A 247 8.33 2.36 30.80
C SER A 247 9.74 2.76 31.24
N VAL A 248 10.70 1.83 31.21
CA VAL A 248 12.13 2.12 31.46
C VAL A 248 12.72 2.93 30.30
N LEU A 249 12.52 2.51 29.04
CA LEU A 249 13.04 3.21 27.85
C LEU A 249 12.50 4.64 27.72
N SER A 250 11.28 4.88 28.17
CA SER A 250 10.68 6.20 28.22
C SER A 250 11.28 7.05 29.35
N ALA A 251 11.54 6.46 30.52
CA ALA A 251 12.04 7.18 31.70
C ALA A 251 13.56 7.46 31.66
N ASP A 252 14.35 6.58 31.05
CA ASP A 252 15.80 6.75 30.86
C ASP A 252 16.16 7.59 29.62
N GLY A 253 15.17 7.88 28.77
CA GLY A 253 15.32 8.67 27.56
C GLY A 253 15.79 7.90 26.32
N THR A 254 16.01 6.58 26.40
CA THR A 254 16.37 5.74 25.24
C THR A 254 15.33 5.85 24.12
N ALA A 255 14.04 5.76 24.46
CA ALA A 255 12.96 5.87 23.47
C ALA A 255 12.96 7.24 22.77
N GLN A 256 13.25 8.31 23.52
CA GLN A 256 13.39 9.65 22.95
C GLN A 256 14.66 9.79 22.09
N GLN A 257 15.74 9.06 22.38
CA GLN A 257 16.95 9.03 21.56
C GLN A 257 16.71 8.34 20.21
N PHE A 258 16.05 7.18 20.20
CA PHE A 258 15.63 6.50 18.95
C PHE A 258 14.69 7.39 18.14
N ALA A 259 13.65 7.93 18.78
CA ALA A 259 12.72 8.88 18.16
C ALA A 259 13.45 10.09 17.57
N ASN A 260 14.40 10.69 18.30
CA ASN A 260 15.18 11.82 17.82
C ASN A 260 16.09 11.45 16.65
N ALA A 261 16.79 10.31 16.72
CA ALA A 261 17.69 9.84 15.67
C ALA A 261 16.90 9.67 14.35
N ARG A 262 15.88 8.81 14.35
CA ARG A 262 15.08 8.47 13.17
C ARG A 262 14.22 9.63 12.64
N MET A 263 13.77 10.55 13.50
CA MET A 263 13.11 11.80 13.07
C MET A 263 14.09 12.93 12.70
N SER A 264 15.41 12.71 12.82
CA SER A 264 16.46 13.63 12.35
C SER A 264 17.21 13.12 11.12
N GLU A 265 17.17 11.81 10.88
CA GLU A 265 17.68 11.18 9.67
C GLU A 265 16.92 11.71 8.45
N ALA A 266 17.64 12.45 7.62
CA ALA A 266 17.19 12.77 6.27
C ALA A 266 17.23 11.48 5.45
N TRP A 267 16.11 10.75 5.43
CA TRP A 267 15.90 9.60 4.56
C TRP A 267 16.33 9.96 3.14
N PRO A 268 17.28 9.23 2.53
CA PRO A 268 17.76 9.56 1.20
C PRO A 268 16.60 9.44 0.22
N GLU A 269 16.09 10.59 -0.22
CA GLU A 269 15.40 10.66 -1.49
C GLU A 269 16.34 10.05 -2.54
N THR A 270 15.81 9.17 -3.38
CA THR A 270 16.21 9.18 -4.79
C THR A 270 16.00 10.60 -5.27
N ALA A 271 17.08 11.39 -5.30
CA ALA A 271 17.01 12.84 -5.42
C ALA A 271 16.24 13.24 -6.69
N VAL A 272 15.00 13.70 -6.49
CA VAL A 272 14.30 14.45 -7.51
C VAL A 272 14.93 15.84 -7.51
N ASP A 273 15.54 16.23 -8.63
CA ASP A 273 16.26 17.49 -8.74
C ASP A 273 15.31 18.70 -8.68
N PHE A 274 15.09 19.22 -7.47
CA PHE A 274 14.28 20.42 -7.24
C PHE A 274 15.00 21.74 -7.63
N SER A 275 16.26 21.71 -8.09
CA SER A 275 16.95 22.92 -8.60
C SER A 275 16.36 23.44 -9.93
N ARG A 276 15.40 22.70 -10.52
CA ARG A 276 14.54 23.17 -11.63
C ARG A 276 13.41 24.12 -11.20
N GLY A 277 13.34 24.49 -9.92
CA GLY A 277 12.47 25.53 -9.38
C GLY A 277 12.90 26.96 -9.74
N SER A 278 12.77 27.36 -11.02
CA SER A 278 12.86 28.78 -11.40
C SER A 278 11.65 29.57 -10.89
N PRO A 279 11.82 30.84 -10.46
CA PRO A 279 10.69 31.68 -10.05
C PRO A 279 9.64 31.85 -11.16
N LEU A 280 8.37 31.98 -10.77
CA LEU A 280 7.22 32.07 -11.67
C LEU A 280 7.27 33.23 -12.69
N SER A 281 8.15 34.21 -12.52
CA SER A 281 8.42 35.28 -13.49
C SER A 281 9.15 34.80 -14.75
N ASP A 282 10.04 33.81 -14.62
CA ASP A 282 11.01 33.46 -15.68
C ASP A 282 10.48 32.33 -16.58
N VAL A 283 9.42 31.64 -16.13
CA VAL A 283 8.75 30.52 -16.81
C VAL A 283 8.17 30.90 -18.19
N ARG A 284 8.01 32.20 -18.49
CA ARG A 284 7.46 32.67 -19.78
C ARG A 284 8.47 32.82 -20.91
N ALA A 285 9.78 32.70 -20.66
CA ALA A 285 10.80 33.06 -21.65
C ALA A 285 11.55 31.89 -22.33
N GLY A 286 11.45 30.66 -21.83
CA GLY A 286 12.10 29.52 -22.50
C GLY A 286 12.05 28.19 -21.73
N ARG A 287 11.01 27.39 -21.96
CA ARG A 287 10.99 25.96 -21.59
C ARG A 287 10.73 25.11 -22.84
N SER A 288 11.48 24.02 -22.95
CA SER A 288 11.26 22.97 -23.94
C SER A 288 10.02 22.15 -23.60
N CYS A 289 9.35 21.67 -24.64
CA CYS A 289 8.12 20.89 -24.59
C CYS A 289 8.35 19.51 -23.95
N THR A 290 7.42 19.06 -23.09
CA THR A 290 7.38 17.71 -22.51
C THR A 290 6.08 17.02 -22.93
N PHE A 291 6.18 16.04 -23.81
CA PHE A 291 5.06 15.22 -24.24
C PHE A 291 4.72 14.16 -23.18
N ALA A 292 3.45 14.06 -22.79
CA ALA A 292 2.97 13.01 -21.88
C ALA A 292 1.48 12.72 -22.13
N ALA A 293 1.05 11.49 -21.80
CA ALA A 293 -0.31 11.02 -22.07
C ALA A 293 -0.80 10.02 -21.02
N ARG A 294 -2.09 10.10 -20.67
CA ARG A 294 -2.78 9.17 -19.77
C ARG A 294 -3.93 8.47 -20.49
N PHE A 295 -3.94 7.14 -20.50
CA PHE A 295 -5.09 6.37 -20.98
C PHE A 295 -6.30 6.62 -20.07
N SER A 296 -7.48 6.78 -20.66
CA SER A 296 -8.73 7.10 -19.95
C SER A 296 -9.84 6.06 -20.18
N GLY A 297 -9.63 5.06 -21.03
CA GLY A 297 -10.57 3.96 -21.26
C GLY A 297 -10.72 3.56 -22.72
N ASP A 298 -11.24 2.35 -22.93
CA ASP A 298 -11.60 1.83 -24.25
C ASP A 298 -12.97 2.37 -24.67
N GLU A 299 -13.08 2.95 -25.87
CA GLU A 299 -14.37 3.34 -26.47
C GLU A 299 -14.91 2.26 -27.42
N THR A 300 -14.05 1.40 -27.96
CA THR A 300 -14.43 0.18 -28.67
C THR A 300 -13.46 -0.96 -28.38
N LEU A 301 -13.92 -2.19 -28.66
CA LEU A 301 -13.15 -3.44 -28.57
C LEU A 301 -12.36 -3.56 -27.26
N PRO A 302 -13.02 -3.55 -26.08
CA PRO A 302 -12.34 -3.75 -24.79
C PRO A 302 -11.39 -4.94 -24.79
N ASP A 303 -10.30 -4.87 -24.02
CA ASP A 303 -9.26 -5.90 -24.02
C ASP A 303 -9.84 -7.32 -23.74
N GLY A 304 -9.77 -8.20 -24.74
CA GLY A 304 -10.32 -9.56 -24.69
C GLY A 304 -11.55 -9.79 -25.56
N GLU A 305 -12.08 -8.77 -26.25
CA GLU A 305 -13.21 -8.87 -27.19
C GLU A 305 -13.04 -10.07 -28.15
N THR A 306 -14.14 -10.80 -28.42
CA THR A 306 -14.16 -11.87 -29.43
C THR A 306 -14.70 -11.33 -30.74
N VAL A 307 -13.98 -11.55 -31.84
CA VAL A 307 -14.28 -11.01 -33.17
C VAL A 307 -14.16 -12.09 -34.25
N GLU A 308 -14.90 -11.90 -35.35
CA GLU A 308 -14.89 -12.82 -36.50
C GLU A 308 -13.58 -12.73 -37.29
N SER A 309 -13.10 -13.89 -37.75
CA SER A 309 -11.96 -14.04 -38.67
C SER A 309 -12.07 -13.13 -39.91
N GLY A 310 -11.02 -12.34 -40.16
CA GLY A 310 -10.96 -11.43 -41.31
C GLY A 310 -11.84 -10.18 -41.24
N ALA A 311 -12.52 -9.89 -40.12
CA ALA A 311 -13.37 -8.71 -39.99
C ALA A 311 -12.57 -7.39 -40.05
N ALA A 312 -13.11 -6.38 -40.76
CA ALA A 312 -12.61 -5.01 -40.69
C ALA A 312 -13.14 -4.33 -39.42
N LEU A 313 -12.24 -3.78 -38.61
CA LEU A 313 -12.50 -3.32 -37.25
C LEU A 313 -11.83 -1.97 -36.97
N GLU A 314 -12.31 -1.25 -35.96
CA GLU A 314 -11.67 -0.02 -35.47
C GLU A 314 -11.58 -0.06 -33.94
N LYS A 315 -10.36 0.04 -33.43
CA LYS A 315 -10.06 0.19 -32.00
C LYS A 315 -10.03 1.67 -31.65
N ARG A 316 -10.82 2.09 -30.67
CA ARG A 316 -10.85 3.46 -30.16
C ARG A 316 -10.45 3.50 -28.69
N TRP A 317 -9.43 4.27 -28.37
CA TRP A 317 -8.99 4.56 -27.00
C TRP A 317 -9.23 6.04 -26.68
N ARG A 318 -9.76 6.35 -25.50
CA ARG A 318 -9.79 7.72 -24.98
C ARG A 318 -8.49 8.00 -24.23
N VAL A 319 -7.80 9.09 -24.57
CA VAL A 319 -6.49 9.43 -24.00
C VAL A 319 -6.42 10.94 -23.73
N MET A 320 -5.86 11.32 -22.59
CA MET A 320 -5.68 12.70 -22.15
C MET A 320 -4.22 13.14 -22.36
N ASN A 321 -4.01 14.35 -22.92
CA ASN A 321 -2.70 14.99 -22.89
C ASN A 321 -2.44 15.57 -21.49
N ILE A 322 -1.45 15.00 -20.80
CA ILE A 322 -0.98 15.44 -19.47
C ILE A 322 0.42 16.07 -19.54
N GLY A 323 0.93 16.34 -20.75
CA GLY A 323 2.20 17.00 -21.00
C GLY A 323 2.14 18.53 -20.84
N SER A 324 3.29 19.18 -20.96
CA SER A 324 3.43 20.64 -20.82
C SER A 324 3.18 21.43 -22.11
N CYS A 325 2.93 20.74 -23.21
CA CYS A 325 2.78 21.28 -24.56
C CYS A 325 1.76 20.47 -25.37
N ALA A 326 1.29 21.04 -26.48
CA ALA A 326 0.37 20.35 -27.38
C ALA A 326 1.10 19.22 -28.14
N TRP A 327 0.37 18.15 -28.46
CA TRP A 327 0.83 17.12 -29.38
C TRP A 327 0.83 17.69 -30.80
N GLU A 328 1.92 18.37 -31.13
CA GLU A 328 2.11 19.08 -32.39
C GLU A 328 2.43 18.13 -33.56
N SER A 329 2.50 18.69 -34.77
CA SER A 329 2.80 17.94 -36.00
C SER A 329 4.11 17.16 -35.87
N GLY A 330 4.03 15.84 -36.04
CA GLY A 330 5.13 14.90 -35.80
C GLY A 330 4.90 14.00 -34.59
N THR A 331 3.95 14.34 -33.72
CA THR A 331 3.47 13.42 -32.67
C THR A 331 2.60 12.32 -33.31
N ALA A 332 2.78 11.06 -32.93
CA ALA A 332 1.99 9.94 -33.48
C ALA A 332 1.86 8.75 -32.53
N LEU A 333 0.84 7.90 -32.74
CA LEU A 333 0.77 6.56 -32.16
C LEU A 333 1.53 5.60 -33.08
N VAL A 334 2.54 4.92 -32.54
CA VAL A 334 3.39 3.97 -33.25
C VAL A 334 3.18 2.55 -32.72
N PRO A 335 3.13 1.52 -33.59
CA PRO A 335 3.12 0.12 -33.16
C PRO A 335 4.49 -0.28 -32.58
N ILE A 336 4.49 -0.86 -31.38
CA ILE A 336 5.66 -1.48 -30.73
C ILE A 336 5.84 -2.92 -31.23
N THR A 337 4.73 -3.64 -31.40
CA THR A 337 4.72 -5.02 -31.93
C THR A 337 4.06 -5.03 -33.30
N ASP A 338 4.53 -5.91 -34.18
CA ASP A 338 3.93 -6.17 -35.49
C ASP A 338 3.79 -4.90 -36.36
N ALA A 339 4.86 -4.10 -36.42
CA ALA A 339 4.88 -2.79 -37.08
C ALA A 339 4.56 -2.80 -38.59
N GLU A 340 4.65 -3.96 -39.26
CA GLU A 340 4.21 -4.13 -40.65
C GLU A 340 2.69 -4.31 -40.80
N THR A 341 1.96 -4.53 -39.70
CA THR A 341 0.51 -4.86 -39.70
C THR A 341 -0.39 -3.67 -39.36
N PHE A 342 0.11 -2.67 -38.62
CA PHE A 342 -0.71 -1.56 -38.13
C PHE A 342 -0.19 -0.19 -38.59
N PRO A 343 -1.07 0.77 -38.92
CA PRO A 343 -0.67 2.10 -39.32
C PRO A 343 -0.16 2.95 -38.13
N VAL A 344 0.71 3.90 -38.44
CA VAL A 344 1.05 5.01 -37.54
C VAL A 344 -0.08 6.04 -37.57
N VAL A 345 -0.58 6.47 -36.41
CA VAL A 345 -1.72 7.42 -36.31
C VAL A 345 -1.20 8.79 -35.85
N PRO A 346 -1.10 9.81 -36.72
CA PRO A 346 -0.56 11.11 -36.36
C PRO A 346 -1.55 11.98 -35.56
N PHE A 347 -1.01 12.88 -34.74
CA PHE A 347 -1.75 13.90 -34.01
C PHE A 347 -1.44 15.31 -34.54
N ALA A 348 -2.42 16.20 -34.39
CA ALA A 348 -2.29 17.61 -34.76
C ALA A 348 -3.04 18.50 -33.76
N GLY A 349 -2.34 18.91 -32.70
CA GLY A 349 -2.76 20.02 -31.84
C GLY A 349 -3.55 19.67 -30.58
N VAL A 350 -3.49 18.42 -30.07
CA VAL A 350 -4.11 18.03 -28.79
C VAL A 350 -3.42 18.77 -27.64
N ARG A 351 -4.10 19.70 -26.99
CA ARG A 351 -3.52 20.61 -25.98
C ARG A 351 -3.37 19.95 -24.60
N PRO A 352 -2.49 20.43 -23.72
CA PRO A 352 -2.48 20.02 -22.32
C PRO A 352 -3.87 20.13 -21.68
N GLY A 353 -4.29 19.08 -20.98
CA GLY A 353 -5.62 18.95 -20.39
C GLY A 353 -6.71 18.47 -21.36
N GLU A 354 -6.45 18.42 -22.67
CA GLU A 354 -7.41 17.96 -23.67
C GLU A 354 -7.49 16.42 -23.70
N VAL A 355 -8.71 15.91 -23.88
CA VAL A 355 -8.99 14.47 -24.01
C VAL A 355 -9.39 14.20 -25.45
N VAL A 356 -8.69 13.27 -26.10
CA VAL A 356 -8.89 12.89 -27.50
C VAL A 356 -9.22 11.40 -27.61
N THR A 357 -10.02 11.03 -28.60
CA THR A 357 -10.19 9.63 -29.01
C THR A 357 -9.19 9.30 -30.10
N ILE A 358 -8.31 8.32 -29.84
CA ILE A 358 -7.40 7.75 -30.82
C ILE A 358 -8.11 6.59 -31.51
N ALA A 359 -8.30 6.68 -32.82
CA ALA A 359 -8.91 5.62 -33.64
C ALA A 359 -7.85 4.88 -34.46
N LEU A 360 -7.86 3.56 -34.39
CA LEU A 360 -6.96 2.65 -35.11
C LEU A 360 -7.78 1.64 -35.93
N PRO A 361 -7.93 1.83 -37.24
CA PRO A 361 -8.54 0.84 -38.12
C PRO A 361 -7.57 -0.33 -38.39
N PHE A 362 -8.07 -1.55 -38.39
CA PHE A 362 -7.31 -2.76 -38.71
C PHE A 362 -8.22 -3.87 -39.27
N THR A 363 -7.63 -4.95 -39.77
CA THR A 363 -8.38 -6.18 -40.13
C THR A 363 -7.97 -7.30 -39.17
N ALA A 364 -8.94 -8.03 -38.62
CA ALA A 364 -8.68 -9.16 -37.76
C ALA A 364 -7.89 -10.26 -38.53
N PRO A 365 -6.92 -10.93 -37.90
CA PRO A 365 -6.25 -12.10 -38.48
C PRO A 365 -7.25 -13.15 -38.98
N THR A 366 -6.87 -13.92 -40.00
CA THR A 366 -7.73 -15.00 -40.53
C THR A 366 -7.58 -16.32 -39.77
N ALA A 367 -6.49 -16.48 -39.02
CA ALA A 367 -6.29 -17.62 -38.13
C ALA A 367 -6.99 -17.37 -36.78
N HIS A 368 -7.62 -18.41 -36.23
CA HIS A 368 -8.27 -18.35 -34.92
C HIS A 368 -7.21 -18.36 -33.81
N GLY A 369 -7.41 -17.58 -32.74
CA GLY A 369 -6.45 -17.49 -31.64
C GLY A 369 -6.60 -16.23 -30.79
N GLN A 370 -5.71 -16.07 -29.81
CA GLN A 370 -5.56 -14.82 -29.07
C GLN A 370 -4.43 -13.99 -29.67
N TYR A 371 -4.70 -12.71 -29.88
CA TYR A 371 -3.75 -11.75 -30.44
C TYR A 371 -3.59 -10.57 -29.48
N LEU A 372 -2.38 -10.02 -29.44
CA LEU A 372 -2.03 -8.86 -28.63
C LEU A 372 -1.10 -7.94 -29.43
N ALA A 373 -1.61 -6.79 -29.86
CA ALA A 373 -0.80 -5.71 -30.39
C ALA A 373 -0.58 -4.63 -29.31
N ARG A 374 0.58 -3.97 -29.36
CA ARG A 374 0.99 -2.92 -28.41
C ARG A 374 1.42 -1.68 -29.16
N PHE A 375 1.04 -0.52 -28.64
CA PHE A 375 1.29 0.78 -29.25
C PHE A 375 1.82 1.77 -28.20
N ARG A 376 2.55 2.79 -28.65
CA ARG A 376 3.01 3.91 -27.81
C ARG A 376 2.83 5.23 -28.56
N LEU A 377 2.78 6.34 -27.83
CA LEU A 377 2.87 7.65 -28.43
C LEU A 377 4.36 8.02 -28.60
N SER A 378 4.70 8.61 -29.73
CA SER A 378 6.04 9.10 -30.07
C SER A 378 5.95 10.59 -30.39
N ALA A 379 6.91 11.36 -29.90
CA ALA A 379 7.04 12.79 -30.11
C ALA A 379 7.73 13.10 -31.46
N PRO A 380 7.71 14.36 -31.94
CA PRO A 380 8.34 14.75 -33.20
C PRO A 380 9.86 14.48 -33.29
N ASP A 381 10.56 14.36 -32.15
CA ASP A 381 11.97 13.99 -32.07
C ASP A 381 12.21 12.46 -32.03
N GLY A 382 11.15 11.66 -32.13
CA GLY A 382 11.17 10.20 -32.05
C GLY A 382 11.20 9.64 -30.62
N SER A 383 11.12 10.49 -29.58
CA SER A 383 11.07 10.02 -28.20
C SER A 383 9.70 9.42 -27.84
N ASP A 384 9.72 8.26 -27.20
CA ASP A 384 8.55 7.55 -26.72
C ASP A 384 7.97 8.21 -25.46
N PHE A 385 6.64 8.37 -25.39
CA PHE A 385 5.94 8.90 -24.22
C PHE A 385 4.58 8.26 -23.95
N GLY A 386 4.08 8.45 -22.73
CA GLY A 386 2.79 7.92 -22.28
C GLY A 386 2.77 6.42 -22.04
N GLN A 387 1.60 5.92 -21.64
CA GLN A 387 1.38 4.50 -21.35
C GLN A 387 1.32 3.67 -22.65
N ILE A 388 1.64 2.37 -22.55
CA ILE A 388 1.45 1.42 -23.65
C ILE A 388 -0.05 1.18 -23.84
N LEU A 389 -0.59 1.56 -25.00
CA LEU A 389 -1.93 1.18 -25.40
C LEU A 389 -1.92 -0.25 -25.93
N ARG A 390 -2.97 -1.01 -25.61
CA ARG A 390 -3.09 -2.44 -25.95
C ARG A 390 -4.33 -2.69 -26.79
N LEU A 391 -4.20 -3.64 -27.69
CA LEU A 391 -5.27 -4.23 -28.46
C LEU A 391 -5.19 -5.74 -28.24
N ARG A 392 -5.97 -6.26 -27.30
CA ARG A 392 -6.13 -7.71 -27.09
C ARG A 392 -7.45 -8.20 -27.67
N LEU A 393 -7.40 -9.20 -28.52
CA LEU A 393 -8.57 -9.77 -29.19
C LEU A 393 -8.49 -11.30 -29.32
N THR A 394 -9.65 -11.94 -29.33
CA THR A 394 -9.81 -13.36 -29.64
C THR A 394 -10.48 -13.50 -31.00
N VAL A 395 -9.78 -14.04 -31.99
CA VAL A 395 -10.37 -14.35 -33.31
C VAL A 395 -11.08 -15.70 -33.25
N ARG A 396 -12.32 -15.75 -33.74
CA ARG A 396 -13.11 -16.98 -33.93
C ARG A 396 -13.66 -17.12 -35.35
#